data_AF-A0A1B6KXQ0-F1
#
_entry.id   AF-A0A1B6KXQ0-F1
#
_cell.length_a   1.000
_cell.length_b   1.000
_cell.length_c   1.000
_cell.angle_alpha   90.00
_cell.angle_beta   90.00
_cell.angle_gamma   90.00
#
_symmetry.space_group_name_H-M   'P 1'
#
loop_
_entity.id
_entity.type
_entity.pdbx_description
1 polymer ?
#
loop_
_entity_poly.entity_id
_entity_poly.type
_entity_poly.pdbx_seq_one_letter_code
_entity_poly.pdbx_strand_id
1 'polypeptide(L)'
;MGSNGSKLVKKIVSPFSSSTNPAGIPNSDSQHQNLETTTKTMPGPIVLSRQGSMFFDEDGDLAHEFYEEVKPNKRGSKAKMKRIQTNLVPQGEVPYQNPRLHSDYPVILHQI
;
A
#
# COMPACT_ATOMS: atom_id res chain seq x y z
N MET A 1 -21.61 54.55 -15.27
CA MET A 1 -22.12 54.11 -16.59
C MET A 1 -21.25 52.96 -17.07
N GLY A 2 -21.85 51.84 -17.51
CA GLY A 2 -21.13 50.77 -18.23
C GLY A 2 -21.15 49.41 -17.54
N SER A 3 -21.88 48.47 -18.12
CA SER A 3 -22.27 47.15 -17.64
C SER A 3 -21.35 46.01 -18.12
N ASN A 4 -21.76 44.78 -17.76
CA ASN A 4 -21.44 43.44 -18.33
C ASN A 4 -20.43 42.65 -17.48
N GLY A 5 -20.72 41.52 -16.85
CA GLY A 5 -21.71 40.47 -17.10
C GLY A 5 -20.97 39.17 -17.44
N SER A 6 -20.99 38.17 -16.56
CA SER A 6 -20.64 36.77 -16.92
C SER A 6 -21.26 35.78 -15.94
N LYS A 7 -22.21 34.99 -16.47
CA LYS A 7 -22.84 33.84 -15.83
C LYS A 7 -21.94 32.63 -16.05
N LEU A 8 -21.47 31.98 -14.99
CA LEU A 8 -20.84 30.66 -15.10
C LEU A 8 -21.76 29.58 -14.53
N VAL A 9 -21.93 28.56 -15.35
CA VAL A 9 -22.98 27.55 -15.35
C VAL A 9 -22.71 26.46 -14.30
N LYS A 10 -23.76 26.03 -13.58
CA LYS A 10 -23.75 24.82 -12.76
C LYS A 10 -23.58 23.59 -13.66
N LYS A 11 -22.48 22.85 -13.50
CA LYS A 11 -22.39 21.45 -13.94
C LYS A 11 -22.51 20.54 -12.72
N ILE A 12 -23.70 20.03 -12.51
CA ILE A 12 -23.95 18.91 -11.60
C ILE A 12 -23.59 17.66 -12.40
N VAL A 13 -22.53 16.97 -12.01
CA VAL A 13 -22.21 15.63 -12.51
C VAL A 13 -22.80 14.61 -11.53
N SER A 14 -23.68 13.74 -12.03
CA SER A 14 -24.18 12.59 -11.27
C SER A 14 -23.21 11.40 -11.44
N PRO A 15 -22.91 10.60 -10.40
CA PRO A 15 -22.02 9.46 -10.52
C PRO A 15 -22.82 8.16 -10.42
N PHE A 16 -23.53 7.76 -11.47
CA PHE A 16 -23.98 6.38 -11.58
C PHE A 16 -24.01 5.95 -13.05
N SER A 17 -22.97 5.24 -13.48
CA SER A 17 -22.99 4.42 -14.69
C SER A 17 -22.79 2.98 -14.25
N SER A 18 -23.89 2.26 -14.05
CA SER A 18 -23.88 0.81 -13.87
C SER A 18 -23.71 0.14 -15.23
N SER A 19 -22.51 -0.35 -15.54
CA SER A 19 -22.29 -1.19 -16.72
C SER A 19 -22.76 -2.62 -16.42
N THR A 20 -23.91 -3.01 -16.96
CA THR A 20 -24.32 -4.41 -17.11
C THR A 20 -23.62 -5.01 -18.33
N ASN A 21 -22.86 -6.09 -18.16
CA ASN A 21 -22.44 -6.96 -19.26
C ASN A 21 -23.01 -8.38 -19.08
N PRO A 22 -23.56 -8.98 -20.15
CA PRO A 22 -24.20 -10.30 -20.12
C PRO A 22 -23.19 -11.44 -20.35
N ALA A 23 -23.66 -12.65 -20.04
CA ALA A 23 -22.96 -13.93 -20.01
C ALA A 23 -22.22 -14.36 -21.29
N GLY A 24 -21.13 -15.12 -21.10
CA GLY A 24 -20.40 -15.86 -22.14
C GLY A 24 -19.57 -17.02 -21.56
N ILE A 25 -20.14 -18.24 -21.65
CA ILE A 25 -19.63 -19.62 -21.68
C ILE A 25 -18.13 -19.90 -21.37
N PRO A 26 -17.78 -20.92 -20.54
CA PRO A 26 -16.40 -21.30 -20.26
C PRO A 26 -15.86 -22.31 -21.28
N ASN A 27 -14.63 -22.10 -21.78
CA ASN A 27 -13.83 -23.13 -22.43
C ASN A 27 -12.58 -23.38 -21.59
N SER A 28 -12.43 -24.63 -21.16
CA SER A 28 -11.24 -25.19 -20.52
C SER A 28 -10.18 -25.50 -21.57
N ASP A 29 -8.95 -25.04 -21.37
CA ASP A 29 -7.73 -25.80 -21.62
C ASP A 29 -6.50 -25.10 -21.03
N SER A 30 -5.63 -25.89 -20.42
CA SER A 30 -4.50 -25.51 -19.57
C SER A 30 -3.25 -25.18 -20.38
N GLN A 31 -2.53 -24.09 -20.06
CA GLN A 31 -1.06 -24.03 -20.10
C GLN A 31 -0.55 -22.83 -19.28
N HIS A 32 0.59 -23.05 -18.63
CA HIS A 32 1.27 -22.18 -17.68
C HIS A 32 1.90 -20.93 -18.34
N GLN A 33 2.20 -19.94 -17.48
CA GLN A 33 2.94 -18.68 -17.68
C GLN A 33 2.07 -17.43 -17.84
N ASN A 34 1.92 -16.65 -16.77
CA ASN A 34 1.75 -15.22 -16.90
C ASN A 34 2.28 -14.47 -15.67
N LEU A 35 3.26 -13.61 -15.92
CA LEU A 35 3.70 -12.52 -15.06
C LEU A 35 2.52 -11.56 -14.97
N GLU A 36 1.72 -11.64 -13.90
CA GLU A 36 0.50 -10.85 -13.75
C GLU A 36 0.83 -9.35 -13.76
N THR A 37 0.63 -8.72 -14.92
CA THR A 37 0.28 -7.31 -15.02
C THR A 37 -0.92 -7.09 -14.11
N THR A 38 -0.66 -6.57 -12.91
CA THR A 38 -1.66 -6.36 -11.88
C THR A 38 -2.60 -5.26 -12.36
N THR A 39 -3.66 -5.66 -13.07
CA THR A 39 -4.87 -4.83 -13.18
C THR A 39 -5.28 -4.53 -11.74
N LYS A 40 -5.34 -3.25 -11.36
CA LYS A 40 -5.82 -2.79 -10.04
C LYS A 40 -7.28 -3.21 -9.85
N THR A 41 -7.51 -4.48 -9.59
CA THR A 41 -8.74 -4.97 -9.00
C THR A 41 -8.70 -4.50 -7.56
N MET A 42 -9.68 -3.70 -7.15
CA MET A 42 -9.81 -3.27 -5.76
C MET A 42 -9.76 -4.52 -4.87
N PRO A 43 -8.89 -4.56 -3.84
CA PRO A 43 -8.83 -5.70 -2.95
C PRO A 43 -10.22 -5.90 -2.33
N GLY A 44 -10.61 -7.16 -2.15
CA GLY A 44 -11.85 -7.49 -1.46
C GLY A 44 -11.88 -6.88 -0.04
N PRO A 45 -13.04 -6.90 0.64
CA PRO A 45 -13.19 -6.32 1.96
C PRO A 45 -12.21 -6.89 2.99
N ILE A 46 -11.77 -8.13 2.81
CA ILE A 46 -10.90 -8.84 3.73
C ILE A 46 -9.45 -8.79 3.24
N VAL A 47 -8.56 -8.32 4.11
CA VAL A 47 -7.12 -8.24 3.93
C VAL A 47 -6.44 -9.27 4.83
N LEU A 48 -5.62 -10.12 4.23
CA LEU A 48 -4.92 -11.22 4.93
C LEU A 48 -3.48 -10.85 5.32
N SER A 49 -2.93 -9.81 4.72
CA SER A 49 -1.53 -9.42 4.86
C SER A 49 -1.32 -7.91 4.69
N ARG A 50 -0.17 -7.41 5.10
CA ARG A 50 0.24 -6.01 4.88
C ARG A 50 1.65 -5.93 4.34
N GLN A 51 1.97 -4.80 3.72
CA GLN A 51 3.37 -4.44 3.50
C GLN A 51 4.01 -4.05 4.83
N GLY A 52 5.09 -4.75 5.20
CA GLY A 52 5.90 -4.48 6.37
C GLY A 52 6.73 -3.21 6.19
N SER A 53 6.97 -2.51 7.29
CA SER A 53 7.82 -1.29 7.34
C SER A 53 9.13 -1.52 8.07
N MET A 54 9.46 -2.79 8.35
CA MET A 54 10.69 -3.20 9.01
C MET A 54 11.67 -3.77 7.99
N PHE A 55 12.92 -3.88 8.40
CA PHE A 55 14.02 -4.43 7.62
C PHE A 55 14.79 -5.43 8.46
N PHE A 56 15.37 -6.42 7.80
CA PHE A 56 16.40 -7.28 8.34
C PHE A 56 17.77 -6.67 8.08
N ASP A 57 18.66 -6.70 9.07
CA ASP A 57 20.08 -6.39 8.88
C ASP A 57 20.90 -7.64 8.53
N GLU A 58 22.22 -7.50 8.51
CA GLU A 58 23.16 -8.58 8.16
C GLU A 58 23.16 -9.73 9.17
N ASP A 59 22.79 -9.44 10.43
CA ASP A 59 22.71 -10.42 11.52
C ASP A 59 21.31 -11.07 11.64
N GLY A 60 20.34 -10.57 10.88
CA GLY A 60 18.96 -11.07 10.85
C GLY A 60 18.04 -10.45 11.90
N ASP A 61 18.48 -9.37 12.54
CA ASP A 61 17.64 -8.60 13.44
C ASP A 61 16.58 -7.84 12.65
N LEU A 62 15.37 -7.70 13.21
CA LEU A 62 14.24 -7.03 12.55
C LEU A 62 13.93 -5.71 13.25
N ALA A 63 14.11 -4.59 12.55
CA ALA A 63 13.83 -3.25 13.09
C ALA A 63 13.27 -2.29 12.02
N HIS A 64 12.69 -1.17 12.44
CA HIS A 64 12.32 -0.10 11.51
C HIS A 64 13.55 0.66 11.00
N GLU A 65 14.58 0.80 11.82
CA GLU A 65 15.78 1.55 11.53
C GLU A 65 16.98 0.93 12.24
N PHE A 66 18.12 0.92 11.57
CA PHE A 66 19.39 0.44 12.13
C PHE A 66 20.37 1.60 12.25
N TYR A 67 21.23 1.53 13.26
CA TYR A 67 22.25 2.54 13.52
C TYR A 67 23.56 1.85 13.91
N GLU A 68 24.66 2.32 13.34
CA GLU A 68 26.02 1.93 13.71
C GLU A 68 26.67 3.00 14.59
N GLU A 69 27.47 2.58 15.55
CA GLU A 69 28.34 3.49 16.29
C GLU A 69 29.55 3.88 15.44
N VAL A 70 29.70 5.17 15.19
CA VAL A 70 30.84 5.75 14.49
C VAL A 70 31.83 6.28 15.52
N LYS A 71 33.03 5.70 15.51
CA LYS A 71 34.14 6.13 16.37
C LYS A 71 34.56 7.56 16.07
N PRO A 72 34.91 8.34 17.11
CA PRO A 72 35.37 9.70 16.93
C PRO A 72 36.72 9.72 16.21
N ASN A 73 36.84 10.53 15.15
CA ASN A 73 38.11 10.72 14.45
C ASN A 73 39.12 11.55 15.28
N LYS A 74 38.63 12.34 16.24
CA LYS A 74 39.46 13.19 17.12
C LYS A 74 39.43 12.68 18.56
N ARG A 75 40.61 12.64 19.19
CA ARG A 75 40.77 12.26 20.60
C ARG A 75 39.96 13.20 21.49
N GLY A 76 39.17 12.64 22.41
CA GLY A 76 38.31 13.40 23.33
C GLY A 76 36.92 13.77 22.78
N SER A 77 36.62 13.45 21.51
CA SER A 77 35.25 13.57 20.99
C SER A 77 34.41 12.35 21.37
N LYS A 78 33.11 12.53 21.53
CA LYS A 78 32.17 11.43 21.78
C LYS A 78 31.88 10.67 20.47
N ALA A 79 31.66 9.36 20.59
CA ALA A 79 31.11 8.57 19.50
C ALA A 79 29.71 9.05 19.12
N LYS A 80 29.31 8.78 17.88
CA LYS A 80 28.01 9.16 17.34
C LYS A 80 27.34 7.95 16.73
N MET A 81 26.01 7.91 16.78
CA MET A 81 25.24 6.92 16.03
C MET A 81 24.95 7.46 14.62
N LYS A 82 25.12 6.61 13.62
CA LYS A 82 24.81 6.91 12.22
C LYS A 82 23.78 5.92 11.73
N ARG A 83 22.73 6.43 11.09
CA ARG A 83 21.68 5.59 10.49
C ARG A 83 22.26 4.79 9.32
N ILE A 84 21.94 3.50 9.28
CA ILE A 84 22.23 2.58 8.18
C ILE A 84 21.04 2.59 7.24
N GLN A 85 21.30 2.73 5.93
CA GLN A 85 20.29 2.68 4.87
C GLN A 85 20.65 1.67 3.76
N THR A 86 21.85 1.11 3.81
CA THR A 86 22.40 0.16 2.83
C THR A 86 22.36 -1.25 3.41
N ASN A 87 22.36 -2.27 2.55
CA ASN A 87 22.40 -3.69 2.93
C ASN A 87 21.25 -4.16 3.85
N LEU A 88 20.15 -3.40 3.91
CA LEU A 88 18.95 -3.79 4.65
C LEU A 88 17.98 -4.51 3.72
N VAL A 89 17.47 -5.66 4.15
CA VAL A 89 16.48 -6.44 3.40
C VAL A 89 15.08 -6.08 3.91
N PRO A 90 14.14 -5.61 3.05
CA PRO A 90 12.80 -5.28 3.52
C PRO A 90 12.07 -6.53 4.02
N GLN A 91 11.30 -6.39 5.10
CA GLN A 91 10.46 -7.46 5.65
C GLN A 91 9.47 -8.02 4.61
N GLY A 92 9.02 -7.17 3.67
CA GLY A 92 8.09 -7.55 2.63
C GLY A 92 6.66 -7.73 3.15
N GLU A 93 5.93 -8.69 2.61
CA GLU A 93 4.55 -8.96 2.96
C GLU A 93 4.46 -9.73 4.29
N VAL A 94 3.71 -9.16 5.24
CA VAL A 94 3.53 -9.71 6.59
C VAL A 94 2.10 -10.18 6.75
N PRO A 95 1.85 -11.49 6.95
CA PRO A 95 0.51 -12.00 7.18
C PRO A 95 -0.04 -11.44 8.50
N TYR A 96 -1.33 -11.13 8.52
CA TYR A 96 -2.03 -10.85 9.75
C TYR A 96 -2.35 -12.15 10.48
N GLN A 97 -2.28 -12.14 11.82
CA GLN A 97 -2.71 -13.26 12.65
C GLN A 97 -4.20 -13.58 12.44
N ASN A 98 -5.01 -12.56 12.18
CA ASN A 98 -6.44 -12.65 11.92
C ASN A 98 -6.77 -11.78 10.71
N PRO A 99 -7.71 -12.21 9.83
CA PRO A 99 -8.17 -11.41 8.71
C PRO A 99 -8.67 -10.03 9.17
N ARG A 100 -8.35 -8.97 8.41
CA ARG A 100 -8.74 -7.59 8.73
C ARG A 100 -9.64 -7.00 7.66
N LEU A 101 -10.50 -6.04 8.03
CA LEU A 101 -11.26 -5.27 7.06
C LEU A 101 -10.34 -4.24 6.38
N HIS A 102 -10.47 -4.09 5.05
CA HIS A 102 -9.78 -3.06 4.30
C HIS A 102 -10.28 -1.67 4.74
N SER A 103 -9.36 -0.70 4.92
CA SER A 103 -9.68 0.64 5.46
C SER A 103 -10.74 1.37 4.64
N ASP A 104 -10.70 1.16 3.32
CA ASP A 104 -11.55 1.87 2.37
C ASP A 104 -12.89 1.15 2.13
N TYR A 105 -13.21 0.10 2.89
CA TYR A 105 -14.44 -0.66 2.74
C TYR A 105 -15.48 -0.23 3.78
N PRO A 106 -16.51 0.57 3.41
CA PRO A 106 -17.46 1.15 4.36
C PRO A 106 -18.49 0.10 4.83
N VAL A 107 -18.15 -0.68 5.86
CA VAL A 107 -19.06 -1.67 6.48
C VAL A 107 -19.26 -1.39 7.95
N ILE A 108 -20.51 -1.57 8.40
CA ILE A 108 -20.88 -1.55 9.81
C ILE A 108 -20.98 -3.00 10.30
N LEU A 109 -20.16 -3.35 11.30
CA LEU A 109 -20.23 -4.65 11.97
C LEU A 109 -21.15 -4.53 13.20
N HIS A 110 -22.12 -5.42 13.34
CA HIS A 110 -22.97 -5.51 14.54
C HIS A 110 -23.11 -6.97 14.98
N GLN A 111 -23.23 -7.18 16.29
CA GLN A 111 -23.55 -8.47 16.89
C GLN A 111 -25.08 -8.55 17.09
N ILE A 112 -25.63 -9.76 17.01
CA ILE A 112 -27.03 -10.07 17.31
C ILE A 112 -27.12 -10.68 18.72
#